data_AF-A0A950A787-F1
#
_entry.id   AF-A0A950A787-F1
#
_cell.length_a   1.000
_cell.length_b   1.000
_cell.length_c   1.000
_cell.angle_alpha   90.00
_cell.angle_beta   90.00
_cell.angle_gamma   90.00
#
_symmetry.space_group_name_H-M   'P 1'
#
loop_
_entity.id
_entity.type
_entity.pdbx_description
1 polymer ?
#
loop_
_entity_poly.entity_id
_entity_poly.type
_entity_poly.pdbx_seq_one_letter_code
_entity_poly.pdbx_strand_id
1 'polypeptide(L)'
;CPACAEQEAGSSFITNLNEGGETVPSVNYTVIESENDEVVTPYTSAFLAAPPNATNVTNIVLQNQCALDQGEHVSMPYDHIADADVLTALDPTDPQQPACTPVLPVSGG
;
A
#
# COMPACT_ATOMS: atom_id res chain seq x y z
N CYS A 1 -17.06 17.74 3.10
CA CYS A 1 -15.61 17.72 2.82
C CYS A 1 -15.43 17.38 1.33
N PRO A 2 -14.86 18.27 0.51
CA PRO A 2 -14.67 18.01 -0.93
C PRO A 2 -13.85 16.75 -1.20
N ALA A 3 -12.69 16.61 -0.54
CA ALA A 3 -11.82 15.44 -0.68
C ALA A 3 -12.53 14.11 -0.39
N CYS A 4 -13.43 14.07 0.61
CA CYS A 4 -14.19 12.85 0.90
C CYS A 4 -15.00 12.39 -0.32
N ALA A 5 -15.68 13.31 -1.02
CA ALA A 5 -16.46 12.97 -2.21
C ALA A 5 -15.56 12.65 -3.42
N GLU A 6 -14.39 13.28 -3.50
CA GLU A 6 -13.41 13.02 -4.56
C GLU A 6 -12.76 11.63 -4.42
N GLN A 7 -12.58 11.13 -3.20
CA GLN A 7 -11.99 9.80 -2.93
C GLN A 7 -12.99 8.65 -3.05
N GLU A 8 -14.29 8.91 -3.24
CA GLU A 8 -15.29 7.86 -3.47
C GLU A 8 -15.02 7.10 -4.78
N ALA A 9 -15.18 5.77 -4.74
CA ALA A 9 -15.08 4.94 -5.93
C ALA A 9 -16.11 5.39 -7.01
N GLY A 10 -15.63 5.62 -8.22
CA GLY A 10 -16.47 6.11 -9.33
C GLY A 10 -16.73 7.61 -9.31
N SER A 11 -16.11 8.38 -8.41
CA SER A 11 -16.12 9.84 -8.50
C SER A 11 -15.54 10.30 -9.85
N SER A 12 -15.91 11.51 -10.29
CA SER A 12 -15.32 12.10 -11.50
C SER A 12 -13.81 12.32 -11.34
N PHE A 13 -13.35 12.57 -10.11
CA PHE A 13 -11.93 12.75 -9.82
C PHE A 13 -11.14 11.45 -10.03
N ILE A 14 -11.53 10.35 -9.40
CA ILE A 14 -10.84 9.04 -9.53
C ILE A 14 -10.96 8.52 -10.96
N THR A 15 -12.12 8.70 -11.60
CA THR A 15 -12.31 8.32 -13.01
C THR A 15 -11.28 9.03 -13.90
N ASN A 16 -11.20 10.36 -13.82
CA ASN A 16 -10.26 11.15 -14.62
C ASN A 16 -8.78 10.84 -14.28
N LEU A 17 -8.47 10.56 -13.00
CA LEU A 17 -7.12 10.22 -12.56
C LEU A 17 -6.62 8.92 -13.23
N ASN A 18 -7.49 7.91 -13.32
CA ASN A 18 -7.13 6.57 -13.78
C ASN A 18 -7.26 6.37 -15.30
N GLU A 19 -7.82 7.33 -16.05
CA GLU A 19 -8.05 7.24 -17.51
C GLU A 19 -6.76 6.97 -18.32
N GLY A 20 -5.61 7.45 -17.86
CA GLY A 20 -4.32 7.32 -18.55
C GLY A 20 -3.54 6.03 -18.23
N GLY A 21 -4.10 5.16 -17.38
CA GLY A 21 -3.37 4.08 -16.73
C GLY A 21 -2.75 4.52 -15.41
N GLU A 22 -2.45 3.55 -14.57
CA GLU A 22 -2.10 3.77 -13.15
C GLU A 22 -0.60 4.05 -12.93
N THR A 23 0.24 3.86 -13.94
CA THR A 23 1.70 4.04 -13.84
C THR A 23 2.26 4.80 -15.03
N VAL A 24 3.40 5.46 -14.81
CA VAL A 24 4.19 6.09 -15.88
C VAL A 24 5.54 5.41 -16.05
N PRO A 25 6.18 5.52 -17.25
CA PRO A 25 7.50 4.95 -17.48
C PRO A 25 8.56 5.49 -16.51
N SER A 26 9.55 4.64 -16.21
CA SER A 26 10.74 4.97 -15.42
C SER A 26 10.53 5.25 -13.92
N VAL A 27 9.30 5.16 -13.41
CA VAL A 27 9.01 5.20 -11.97
C VAL A 27 8.79 3.77 -11.47
N ASN A 28 9.43 3.43 -10.35
CA ASN A 28 9.14 2.21 -9.60
C ASN A 28 8.12 2.52 -8.52
N TYR A 29 7.10 1.69 -8.41
CA TYR A 29 5.97 1.81 -7.51
C TYR A 29 6.01 0.64 -6.52
N THR A 30 5.88 0.95 -5.24
CA THR A 30 5.63 -0.04 -4.19
C THR A 30 4.37 0.39 -3.46
N VAL A 31 3.39 -0.52 -3.37
CA VAL A 31 2.14 -0.32 -2.63
C VAL A 31 2.08 -1.37 -1.53
N ILE A 32 1.88 -0.93 -0.29
CA ILE A 32 1.86 -1.78 0.90
C ILE A 32 0.48 -1.64 1.51
N GLU A 33 -0.28 -2.73 1.52
CA GLU A 33 -1.65 -2.75 2.01
C GLU A 33 -1.81 -3.74 3.15
N SER A 34 -2.76 -3.44 4.04
CA SER A 34 -3.22 -4.35 5.08
C SER A 34 -4.56 -4.97 4.69
N GLU A 35 -4.72 -6.27 4.93
CA GLU A 35 -6.02 -6.95 4.78
C GLU A 35 -7.07 -6.43 5.77
N ASN A 36 -6.64 -5.73 6.82
CA ASN A 36 -7.48 -5.21 7.88
C ASN A 36 -7.93 -3.75 7.64
N ASP A 37 -7.59 -3.13 6.50
CA ASP A 37 -8.02 -1.77 6.19
C ASP A 37 -9.55 -1.65 6.20
N GLU A 38 -10.06 -0.77 7.05
CA GLU A 38 -11.48 -0.51 7.27
C GLU A 38 -11.99 0.76 6.57
N VAL A 39 -11.09 1.53 5.95
CA VAL A 39 -11.39 2.80 5.27
C VAL A 39 -11.49 2.59 3.77
N VAL A 40 -10.52 1.90 3.17
CA VAL A 40 -10.45 1.61 1.73
C VAL A 40 -10.80 0.15 1.49
N THR A 41 -12.07 -0.12 1.22
CA THR A 41 -12.58 -1.49 1.09
C THR A 41 -13.15 -1.77 -0.32
N PRO A 42 -12.75 -2.89 -0.97
CA PRO A 42 -11.74 -3.86 -0.54
C PRO A 42 -10.31 -3.27 -0.59
N TYR A 43 -9.41 -3.68 0.31
CA TYR A 43 -8.02 -3.19 0.37
C TYR A 43 -7.30 -3.33 -0.98
N THR A 44 -7.63 -4.39 -1.73
CA THR A 44 -7.06 -4.66 -3.05
C THR A 44 -7.40 -3.61 -4.10
N SER A 45 -8.35 -2.71 -3.84
CA SER A 45 -8.67 -1.58 -4.72
C SER A 45 -7.60 -0.49 -4.72
N ALA A 46 -6.70 -0.47 -3.72
CA ALA A 46 -5.58 0.45 -3.66
C ALA A 46 -4.33 -0.05 -4.41
N PHE A 47 -4.26 -1.34 -4.73
CA PHE A 47 -3.17 -1.89 -5.54
C PHE A 47 -3.17 -1.34 -6.96
N LEU A 48 -1.97 -1.08 -7.47
CA LEU A 48 -1.79 -0.65 -8.85
C LEU A 48 -1.71 -1.86 -9.79
N ALA A 49 -2.44 -1.81 -10.89
CA ALA A 49 -2.35 -2.72 -12.00
C ALA A 49 -1.06 -2.45 -12.79
N ALA A 50 -0.17 -3.44 -12.81
CA ALA A 50 0.97 -3.44 -13.72
C ALA A 50 0.49 -3.78 -15.15
N PRO A 51 0.84 -3.00 -16.18
CA PRO A 51 0.68 -3.43 -17.58
C PRO A 51 1.32 -4.80 -17.82
N PRO A 52 0.86 -5.59 -18.81
CA PRO A 52 1.53 -6.83 -19.18
C PRO A 52 3.01 -6.57 -19.47
N ASN A 53 3.91 -7.24 -18.72
CA ASN A 53 5.38 -7.09 -18.74
C ASN A 53 5.98 -5.90 -17.96
N ALA A 54 5.17 -5.13 -17.23
CA ALA A 54 5.68 -4.12 -16.33
C ALA A 54 6.24 -4.77 -15.06
N THR A 55 7.54 -4.53 -14.79
CA THR A 55 8.23 -5.00 -13.58
C THR A 55 8.42 -3.87 -12.57
N ASN A 56 7.81 -2.71 -12.80
CA ASN A 56 7.99 -1.51 -12.00
C ASN A 56 6.92 -1.33 -10.93
N VAL A 57 6.05 -2.32 -10.68
CA VAL A 57 5.04 -2.29 -9.61
C VAL A 57 5.25 -3.48 -8.67
N THR A 58 5.31 -3.20 -7.38
CA THR A 58 5.36 -4.20 -6.31
C THR A 58 4.20 -3.95 -5.36
N ASN A 59 3.21 -4.83 -5.36
CA ASN A 59 2.08 -4.80 -4.43
C ASN A 59 2.34 -5.80 -3.30
N ILE A 60 2.26 -5.34 -2.06
CA ILE A 60 2.58 -6.09 -0.85
C ILE A 60 1.34 -6.16 0.04
N VAL A 61 1.07 -7.35 0.58
CA VAL A 61 0.07 -7.56 1.63
C VAL A 61 0.83 -7.84 2.92
N LEU A 62 0.68 -6.96 3.91
CA LEU A 62 1.45 -6.98 5.15
C LEU A 62 1.31 -8.33 5.89
N GLN A 63 0.08 -8.86 5.94
CA GLN A 63 -0.22 -10.13 6.63
C GLN A 63 0.42 -11.35 5.96
N ASN A 64 0.83 -11.28 4.68
CA ASN A 64 1.59 -12.35 4.04
C ASN A 64 3.04 -12.42 4.54
N GLN A 65 3.60 -11.31 5.00
CA GLN A 65 4.94 -11.26 5.60
C GLN A 65 4.89 -11.55 7.10
N CYS A 66 3.86 -11.03 7.79
CA CYS A 66 3.67 -11.25 9.21
C CYS A 66 2.19 -11.37 9.58
N ALA A 67 1.73 -12.61 9.80
CA ALA A 67 0.35 -12.85 10.23
C ALA A 67 0.03 -12.34 11.66
N LEU A 68 1.03 -11.94 12.44
CA LEU A 68 0.85 -11.31 13.76
C LEU A 68 0.61 -9.79 13.65
N ASP A 69 0.82 -9.24 12.47
CA ASP A 69 0.57 -7.84 12.18
C ASP A 69 -0.93 -7.62 11.98
N GLN A 70 -1.53 -6.89 12.92
CA GLN A 70 -2.94 -6.53 12.89
C GLN A 70 -3.14 -5.04 12.64
N GLY A 71 -2.13 -4.35 12.08
CA GLY A 71 -2.24 -2.96 11.66
C GLY A 71 -3.41 -2.74 10.71
N GLU A 72 -4.14 -1.66 10.93
CA GLU A 72 -5.22 -1.14 10.07
C GLU A 72 -4.83 0.21 9.45
N HIS A 73 -5.76 0.84 8.72
CA HIS A 73 -5.52 2.02 7.89
C HIS A 73 -4.66 3.11 8.55
N VAL A 74 -4.97 3.52 9.79
CA VAL A 74 -4.28 4.64 10.46
C VAL A 74 -2.98 4.23 11.13
N SER A 75 -2.78 2.94 11.41
CA SER A 75 -1.56 2.43 12.01
C SER A 75 -0.41 2.20 11.02
N MET A 76 -0.71 2.05 9.72
CA MET A 76 0.29 1.74 8.68
C MET A 76 1.54 2.65 8.68
N PRO A 77 1.45 3.99 8.88
CA PRO A 77 2.64 4.84 8.90
C PRO A 77 3.51 4.71 10.17
N TYR A 78 3.09 3.89 11.13
CA TYR A 78 3.76 3.64 12.40
C TYR A 78 4.09 2.15 12.59
N ASP A 79 4.10 1.40 11.50
CA ASP A 79 4.29 -0.03 11.47
C ASP A 79 5.72 -0.35 11.02
N HIS A 80 6.54 -0.89 11.91
CA HIS A 80 7.95 -1.21 11.59
C HIS A 80 8.12 -2.26 10.47
N ILE A 81 7.11 -3.09 10.20
CA ILE A 81 7.13 -4.08 9.11
C ILE A 81 6.90 -3.35 7.79
N ALA A 82 5.89 -2.48 7.72
CA ALA A 82 5.65 -1.64 6.55
C ALA A 82 6.83 -0.67 6.30
N ASP A 83 7.41 -0.08 7.34
CA ASP A 83 8.58 0.81 7.23
C ASP A 83 9.80 0.08 6.64
N ALA A 84 10.00 -1.20 6.98
CA ALA A 84 11.09 -1.98 6.40
C ALA A 84 10.89 -2.22 4.89
N ASP A 85 9.65 -2.39 4.43
CA ASP A 85 9.34 -2.48 3.01
C ASP A 85 9.56 -1.14 2.29
N VAL A 86 9.20 -0.02 2.93
CA VAL A 86 9.50 1.33 2.42
C VAL A 86 11.01 1.52 2.26
N LEU A 87 11.80 1.18 3.28
CA LEU A 87 13.27 1.27 3.22
C LEU A 87 13.86 0.38 2.13
N THR A 88 13.34 -0.83 1.96
CA THR A 88 13.74 -1.75 0.89
C THR A 88 13.42 -1.20 -0.50
N ALA A 89 12.27 -0.53 -0.67
CA ALA A 89 11.91 0.11 -1.93
C ALA A 89 12.80 1.32 -2.26
N LEU A 90 13.23 2.07 -1.23
CA LEU A 90 14.11 3.25 -1.38
C LEU A 90 15.57 2.88 -1.65
N ASP A 91 16.08 1.80 -1.05
CA ASP A 91 17.41 1.26 -1.33
C ASP A 91 17.36 -0.27 -1.57
N PRO A 92 17.08 -0.70 -2.81
CA PRO A 92 17.05 -2.12 -3.16
C PRO A 92 18.39 -2.84 -3.01
N THR A 93 19.50 -2.12 -2.78
CA THR A 93 20.82 -2.73 -2.58
C THR A 93 21.07 -3.17 -1.13
N ASP A 94 20.27 -2.67 -0.19
CA ASP A 94 20.28 -3.03 1.23
C ASP A 94 18.84 -3.35 1.74
N PRO A 95 18.25 -4.48 1.31
CA PRO A 95 16.89 -4.84 1.67
C PRO A 95 16.77 -5.10 3.17
N GLN A 96 15.78 -4.46 3.80
CA GLN A 96 15.47 -4.64 5.20
C GLN A 96 14.62 -5.92 5.40
N GLN A 97 14.78 -6.56 6.56
CA GLN A 97 14.03 -7.77 6.92
C GLN A 97 13.49 -7.59 8.34
N PRO A 98 12.24 -7.12 8.50
CA PRO A 98 11.69 -6.89 9.83
C PRO A 98 11.43 -8.22 10.53
N ALA A 99 11.62 -8.25 11.85
CA ALA A 99 11.18 -9.38 12.64
C ALA A 99 9.65 -9.34 12.74
N CYS A 100 8.98 -10.45 12.43
CA CYS A 100 7.52 -10.53 12.62
C CYS A 100 7.19 -10.49 14.12
N THR A 101 6.70 -9.33 14.57
CA THR A 101 6.25 -9.09 15.95
C THR A 101 4.82 -8.54 15.94
N PRO A 102 4.06 -8.69 17.04
CA PRO A 102 2.69 -8.19 17.07
C PRO A 102 2.63 -6.67 16.89
N VAL A 103 1.89 -6.23 15.87
CA VAL A 103 1.47 -4.83 15.70
C VAL A 103 -0.02 -4.75 15.99
N LEU A 104 -0.42 -3.78 16.80
CA LEU A 104 -1.81 -3.61 17.21
C LEU A 104 -2.50 -2.52 16.38
N PRO A 105 -3.82 -2.66 16.13
CA PRO A 105 -4.62 -1.61 15.51
C PRO A 105 -4.46 -0.26 16.22
N VAL A 106 -4.53 0.85 15.47
CA VAL A 106 -4.49 2.24 15.96
C VAL A 106 -3.15 2.69 16.55
N SER A 107 -2.41 1.84 17.27
CA SER A 107 -1.17 2.25 17.94
C SER A 107 0.07 2.20 17.04
N GLY A 108 0.05 1.37 16.00
CA GLY A 108 1.28 0.96 15.32
C GLY A 108 2.17 0.12 16.24
N GLY A 109 3.41 -0.10 15.83
CA GLY A 109 4.38 -0.95 16.52
C GLY A 109 5.79 -0.81 15.97
#